data_AF-A0A838GDT3-F1
#
_entry.id   AF-A0A838GDT3-F1
#
_cell.length_a   1.000
_cell.length_b   1.000
_cell.length_c   1.000
_cell.angle_alpha   90.00
_cell.angle_beta   90.00
_cell.angle_gamma   90.00
#
_symmetry.space_group_name_H-M   'P 1'
#
loop_
_entity.id
_entity.type
_entity.pdbx_description
1 polymer ?
#
loop_
_entity_poly.entity_id
_entity_poly.type
_entity_poly.pdbx_seq_one_letter_code
_entity_poly.pdbx_strand_id
1 'polypeptide(L)'
;MAIGKSAIGNLVRSAGIGVASGYLSQSGTAIVLAVTPPQQLPARLRSPWVRRLALASVAGEMVANAHFSFLPSRKVPALLAGRIAFGAANAALLAVSRDRQPWVPAAIGGVYAALGASFASDSRAVLARHVPDPLVGWAENGLAVGLAAIATRT
;
A
#
# COMPACT_ATOMS: atom_id res chain seq x y z
N MET A 1 -11.26 11.85 -28.95
CA MET A 1 -10.08 11.36 -28.21
C MET A 1 -10.34 11.50 -26.71
N ALA A 2 -11.05 10.53 -26.11
CA ALA A 2 -11.53 10.60 -24.72
C ALA A 2 -10.60 9.84 -23.75
N ILE A 3 -9.30 10.12 -23.82
CA ILE A 3 -8.29 9.50 -22.93
C ILE A 3 -8.31 10.14 -21.52
N GLY A 4 -8.95 11.29 -21.35
CA GLY A 4 -8.69 12.21 -20.23
C GLY A 4 -9.07 11.73 -18.82
N LYS A 5 -10.29 11.22 -18.59
CA LYS A 5 -10.78 11.03 -17.19
C LYS A 5 -10.47 9.66 -16.60
N SER A 6 -10.65 8.58 -17.38
CA SER A 6 -10.43 7.22 -16.86
C SER A 6 -8.94 6.88 -16.70
N ALA A 7 -8.09 7.43 -17.55
CA ALA A 7 -6.65 7.23 -17.45
C ALA A 7 -6.12 7.91 -16.19
N ILE A 8 -6.41 9.20 -16.00
CA ILE A 8 -6.01 9.96 -14.81
C ILE A 8 -6.52 9.29 -13.53
N GLY A 9 -7.79 8.85 -13.51
CA GLY A 9 -8.33 8.09 -12.38
C GLY A 9 -7.47 6.87 -12.04
N ASN A 10 -7.08 6.06 -13.03
CA ASN A 10 -6.24 4.89 -12.80
C ASN A 10 -4.83 5.24 -12.29
N LEU A 11 -4.24 6.34 -12.75
CA LEU A 11 -2.93 6.79 -12.25
C LEU A 11 -3.03 7.24 -10.79
N VAL A 12 -4.07 8.00 -10.43
CA VAL A 12 -4.33 8.45 -9.05
C VAL A 12 -4.55 7.25 -8.12
N ARG A 13 -5.33 6.26 -8.56
CA ARG A 13 -5.54 4.99 -7.83
C ARG A 13 -4.21 4.26 -7.59
N SER A 14 -3.39 4.16 -8.62
CA SER A 14 -2.08 3.49 -8.56
C SER A 14 -1.12 4.21 -7.61
N ALA A 15 -1.09 5.54 -7.68
CA ALA A 15 -0.32 6.38 -6.78
C ALA A 15 -0.78 6.21 -5.33
N GLY A 16 -2.10 6.26 -5.07
CA GLY A 16 -2.65 6.10 -3.72
C GLY A 16 -2.35 4.74 -3.10
N ILE A 17 -2.47 3.65 -3.88
CA ILE A 17 -2.07 2.30 -3.45
C ILE A 17 -0.57 2.20 -3.22
N GLY A 18 0.23 2.86 -4.07
CA GLY A 18 1.67 3.00 -3.91
C GLY A 18 2.01 3.65 -2.57
N VAL A 19 1.49 4.85 -2.30
CA VAL A 19 1.74 5.56 -1.04
C VAL A 19 1.31 4.73 0.16
N ALA A 20 0.13 4.12 0.13
CA ALA A 20 -0.34 3.25 1.21
C ALA A 20 0.61 2.08 1.47
N SER A 21 1.08 1.41 0.41
CA SER A 21 2.08 0.33 0.51
C SER A 21 3.45 0.87 0.98
N GLY A 22 3.79 2.11 0.65
CA GLY A 22 4.97 2.80 1.13
C GLY A 22 4.94 3.05 2.64
N TYR A 23 3.77 3.35 3.20
CA TYR A 23 3.55 3.46 4.65
C TYR A 23 3.52 2.09 5.33
N LEU A 24 2.65 1.20 4.85
CA LEU A 24 2.41 -0.12 5.40
C LEU A 24 2.30 -1.12 4.25
N SER A 25 3.34 -1.97 4.10
CA SER A 25 3.59 -2.76 2.89
C SER A 25 2.44 -3.69 2.53
N GLN A 26 1.80 -4.27 3.54
CA GLN A 26 0.70 -5.22 3.38
C GLN A 26 -0.68 -4.55 3.27
N SER A 27 -0.80 -3.24 3.51
CA SER A 27 -2.10 -2.54 3.46
C SER A 27 -2.72 -2.56 2.07
N GLY A 28 -1.93 -2.30 1.03
CA GLY A 28 -2.38 -2.35 -0.35
C GLY A 28 -2.88 -3.74 -0.72
N THR A 29 -2.14 -4.79 -0.36
CA THR A 29 -2.51 -6.19 -0.62
C THR A 29 -3.82 -6.55 0.06
N ALA A 30 -3.93 -6.29 1.37
CA ALA A 30 -5.09 -6.64 2.17
C ALA A 30 -6.36 -5.94 1.66
N ILE A 31 -6.26 -4.64 1.34
CA ILE A 31 -7.41 -3.86 0.86
C ILE A 31 -7.81 -4.27 -0.56
N VAL A 32 -6.86 -4.42 -1.50
CA VAL A 32 -7.18 -4.87 -2.86
C VAL A 32 -7.85 -6.24 -2.82
N LEU A 33 -7.33 -7.20 -2.04
CA LEU A 33 -7.96 -8.52 -1.88
C LEU A 33 -9.31 -8.47 -1.16
N ALA A 34 -9.53 -7.49 -0.28
CA ALA A 34 -10.78 -7.37 0.46
C ALA A 34 -11.93 -6.79 -0.38
N VAL A 35 -11.62 -5.88 -1.31
CA VAL A 35 -12.61 -5.15 -2.11
C VAL A 35 -12.79 -5.71 -3.51
N THR A 36 -11.81 -6.47 -4.02
CA THR A 36 -11.91 -7.09 -5.35
C THR A 36 -12.64 -8.44 -5.27
N PRO A 37 -13.69 -8.66 -6.08
CA PRO A 37 -14.35 -9.95 -6.22
C PRO A 37 -13.37 -11.08 -6.61
N PRO A 38 -13.48 -12.30 -6.04
CA PRO A 38 -12.58 -13.41 -6.36
C PRO A 38 -12.47 -13.73 -7.86
N GLN A 39 -13.54 -13.53 -8.63
CA GLN A 39 -13.57 -13.82 -10.07
C GLN A 39 -12.63 -12.89 -10.86
N GLN A 40 -12.43 -11.66 -10.37
CA GLN A 40 -11.54 -10.64 -10.96
C GLN A 40 -10.09 -10.80 -10.51
N LEU A 41 -9.81 -11.71 -9.58
CA LEU A 41 -8.45 -11.99 -9.12
C LEU A 41 -7.81 -13.11 -9.96
N PRO A 42 -6.46 -13.11 -10.10
CA PRO A 42 -5.72 -14.26 -10.60
C PRO A 42 -6.06 -15.53 -9.82
N ALA A 43 -6.09 -16.69 -10.49
CA ALA A 43 -6.54 -17.98 -9.92
C ALA A 43 -5.92 -18.30 -8.55
N ARG A 44 -4.62 -18.02 -8.37
CA ARG A 44 -3.86 -18.28 -7.13
C ARG A 44 -4.32 -17.41 -5.95
N LEU A 45 -4.94 -16.27 -6.19
CA LEU A 45 -5.38 -15.31 -5.18
C LEU A 45 -6.88 -15.40 -4.86
N ARG A 46 -7.63 -16.28 -5.55
CA ARG A 46 -9.09 -16.42 -5.35
C ARG A 46 -9.47 -17.11 -4.05
N SER A 47 -8.53 -17.82 -3.42
CA SER A 47 -8.79 -18.59 -2.22
C SER A 47 -9.14 -17.68 -1.03
N PRO A 48 -10.19 -18.01 -0.25
CA PRO A 48 -10.55 -17.24 0.93
C PRO A 48 -9.43 -17.23 1.99
N TRP A 49 -8.55 -18.25 1.99
CA TRP A 49 -7.39 -18.31 2.88
C TRP A 49 -6.36 -17.23 2.56
N VAL A 50 -6.13 -16.91 1.28
CA VAL A 50 -5.18 -15.87 0.88
C VAL A 50 -5.63 -14.51 1.44
N ARG A 51 -6.93 -14.21 1.36
CA ARG A 51 -7.49 -12.99 1.95
C ARG A 51 -7.32 -12.97 3.47
N ARG A 52 -7.58 -14.08 4.17
CA ARG A 52 -7.41 -14.18 5.62
C ARG A 52 -5.94 -13.98 6.03
N LEU A 53 -5.01 -14.60 5.31
CA LEU A 53 -3.58 -14.44 5.54
C LEU A 53 -3.12 -13.01 5.27
N ALA A 54 -3.63 -12.36 4.23
CA ALA A 54 -3.34 -10.95 3.95
C ALA A 54 -3.89 -10.01 5.04
N LEU A 55 -5.07 -10.30 5.59
CA LEU A 55 -5.63 -9.55 6.72
C LEU A 55 -4.82 -9.78 8.01
N ALA A 56 -4.38 -11.02 8.25
CA ALA A 56 -3.51 -11.32 9.39
C ALA A 56 -2.14 -10.66 9.25
N SER A 57 -1.56 -10.64 8.04
CA SER A 57 -0.25 -10.03 7.79
C SER A 57 -0.29 -8.52 7.98
N VAL A 58 -1.33 -7.83 7.49
CA VAL A 58 -1.47 -6.38 7.73
C VAL A 58 -1.72 -6.09 9.20
N ALA A 59 -2.52 -6.89 9.92
CA ALA A 59 -2.72 -6.71 11.36
C ALA A 59 -1.41 -6.85 12.14
N GLY A 60 -0.59 -7.86 11.80
CA GLY A 60 0.75 -8.02 12.36
C GLY A 60 1.67 -6.84 12.07
N GLU A 61 1.70 -6.35 10.82
CA GLU A 61 2.48 -5.18 10.43
C GLU A 61 2.01 -3.91 11.17
N MET A 62 0.70 -3.74 11.40
CA MET A 62 0.15 -2.61 12.16
C MET A 62 0.61 -2.63 13.61
N VAL A 63 0.50 -3.78 14.28
CA VAL A 63 0.96 -3.92 15.68
C VAL A 63 2.45 -3.67 15.76
N ALA A 64 3.22 -4.25 14.83
CA ALA A 64 4.65 -4.07 14.78
C ALA A 64 5.05 -2.61 14.56
N ASN A 65 4.39 -1.93 13.61
CA ASN A 65 4.62 -0.53 13.30
C ASN A 65 4.27 0.42 14.47
N ALA A 66 3.29 0.05 15.27
CA ALA A 66 2.87 0.83 16.44
C ALA A 66 3.73 0.56 17.68
N HIS A 67 4.28 -0.64 17.88
CA HIS A 67 4.94 -0.97 19.15
C HIS A 67 6.45 -1.11 19.06
N PHE A 68 7.00 -1.43 17.90
CA PHE A 68 8.44 -1.69 17.76
C PHE A 68 9.15 -0.48 17.16
N SER A 69 9.60 0.41 18.05
CA SER A 69 10.40 1.60 17.72
C SER A 69 11.83 1.28 17.24
N PHE A 70 12.29 0.04 17.41
CA PHE A 70 13.60 -0.43 16.94
C PHE A 70 13.58 -0.97 15.50
N LEU A 71 12.44 -0.93 14.80
CA LEU A 71 12.39 -1.37 13.42
C LEU A 71 13.35 -0.53 12.55
N PRO A 72 14.13 -1.16 11.64
CA PRO A 72 15.06 -0.42 10.80
C PRO A 72 14.34 0.61 9.94
N SER A 73 15.05 1.68 9.58
CA SER A 73 14.51 2.72 8.70
C SER A 73 13.96 2.13 7.40
N ARG A 74 12.80 2.62 6.99
CA ARG A 74 12.13 2.24 5.72
C ARG A 74 12.91 2.66 4.47
N LYS A 75 13.98 3.46 4.65
CA LYS A 75 14.92 3.91 3.61
C LYS A 75 16.11 2.95 3.43
N VAL A 76 16.28 1.94 4.30
CA VAL A 76 17.30 0.90 4.11
C VAL A 76 17.05 0.22 2.76
N PRO A 77 18.06 0.08 1.87
CA PRO A 77 17.83 -0.32 0.47
C PRO A 77 17.00 -1.59 0.31
N ALA A 78 17.25 -2.63 1.11
CA ALA A 78 16.49 -3.89 1.05
C ALA A 78 15.02 -3.70 1.44
N LEU A 79 14.73 -2.92 2.48
CA LEU A 79 13.36 -2.65 2.92
C LEU A 79 12.62 -1.72 1.96
N LEU A 80 13.32 -0.73 1.41
CA LEU A 80 12.78 0.17 0.39
C LEU A 80 12.45 -0.58 -0.90
N ALA A 81 13.34 -1.47 -1.35
CA ALA A 81 13.10 -2.33 -2.51
C ALA A 81 11.87 -3.22 -2.30
N GLY A 82 11.71 -3.80 -1.11
CA GLY A 82 10.50 -4.54 -0.75
C GLY A 82 9.24 -3.69 -0.87
N ARG A 83 9.24 -2.47 -0.33
CA ARG A 83 8.09 -1.54 -0.41
C ARG A 83 7.77 -1.13 -1.84
N ILE A 84 8.78 -0.86 -2.66
CA ILE A 84 8.62 -0.56 -4.09
C ILE A 84 7.98 -1.76 -4.80
N ALA A 85 8.48 -2.97 -4.56
CA ALA A 85 7.95 -4.19 -5.16
C ALA A 85 6.49 -4.43 -4.75
N PHE A 86 6.14 -4.26 -3.47
CA PHE A 86 4.75 -4.37 -3.00
C PHE A 86 3.86 -3.28 -3.60
N GLY A 87 4.30 -2.03 -3.63
CA GLY A 87 3.55 -0.93 -4.26
C GLY A 87 3.26 -1.19 -5.74
N ALA A 88 4.27 -1.66 -6.47
CA ALA A 88 4.13 -2.04 -7.88
C ALA A 88 3.17 -3.22 -8.06
N ALA A 89 3.33 -4.29 -7.27
CA ALA A 89 2.48 -5.47 -7.33
C ALA A 89 1.02 -5.16 -6.99
N ASN A 90 0.77 -4.32 -5.97
CA ASN A 90 -0.58 -3.96 -5.55
C ASN A 90 -1.29 -3.08 -6.58
N ALA A 91 -0.59 -2.11 -7.18
CA ALA A 91 -1.14 -1.30 -8.25
C ALA A 91 -1.39 -2.12 -9.53
N ALA A 92 -0.48 -3.02 -9.88
CA ALA A 92 -0.65 -3.97 -10.98
C ALA A 92 -1.88 -4.87 -10.76
N LEU A 93 -2.01 -5.44 -9.55
CA LEU A 93 -3.13 -6.31 -9.20
C LEU A 93 -4.46 -5.58 -9.30
N LEU A 94 -4.53 -4.34 -8.80
CA LEU A 94 -5.72 -3.51 -8.92
C LEU A 94 -6.07 -3.23 -10.38
N ALA A 95 -5.08 -2.97 -11.23
CA ALA A 95 -5.29 -2.75 -12.66
C ALA A 95 -5.79 -4.02 -13.37
N VAL A 96 -5.17 -5.18 -13.11
CA VAL A 96 -5.59 -6.48 -13.66
C VAL A 96 -7.01 -6.80 -13.23
N SER A 97 -7.39 -6.53 -11.98
CA SER A 97 -8.76 -6.77 -11.51
C SER A 97 -9.83 -5.93 -12.20
N ARG A 98 -9.43 -4.94 -13.00
CA ARG A 98 -10.30 -4.06 -13.80
C ARG A 98 -10.09 -4.25 -15.30
N ASP A 99 -9.51 -5.37 -15.71
CA ASP A 99 -9.21 -5.68 -17.10
C ASP A 99 -8.34 -4.60 -17.79
N ARG A 100 -7.39 -4.01 -17.05
CA ARG A 100 -6.44 -3.02 -17.56
C ARG A 100 -5.01 -3.57 -17.64
N GLN A 101 -4.22 -2.99 -18.52
CA GLN A 101 -2.78 -3.28 -18.60
C GLN A 101 -2.06 -2.87 -17.32
N PRO A 102 -1.19 -3.75 -16.75
CA PRO A 102 -0.63 -3.55 -15.42
C PRO A 102 0.65 -2.72 -15.37
N TRP A 103 1.36 -2.54 -16.47
CA TRP A 103 2.75 -2.04 -16.45
C TRP A 103 2.87 -0.56 -16.04
N VAL A 104 2.02 0.34 -16.55
CA VAL A 104 1.99 1.75 -16.09
C VAL A 104 1.57 1.84 -14.62
N PRO A 105 0.45 1.21 -14.19
CA PRO A 105 0.07 1.17 -12.78
C PRO A 105 1.18 0.64 -11.87
N ALA A 106 1.89 -0.41 -12.28
CA ALA A 106 2.99 -0.99 -11.51
C ALA A 106 4.13 0.01 -11.30
N ALA A 107 4.58 0.67 -12.37
CA ALA A 107 5.64 1.65 -12.29
C ALA A 107 5.26 2.82 -11.36
N ILE A 108 4.03 3.34 -11.51
CA ILE A 108 3.51 4.43 -10.67
C ILE A 108 3.38 3.98 -9.22
N GLY A 109 2.79 2.82 -8.97
CA GLY A 109 2.65 2.26 -7.62
C GLY A 109 4.00 2.08 -6.93
N GLY A 110 5.02 1.59 -7.65
CA GLY A 110 6.37 1.45 -7.12
C GLY A 110 7.02 2.79 -6.76
N VAL A 111 6.96 3.78 -7.66
CA VAL A 111 7.50 5.13 -7.42
C VAL A 111 6.83 5.78 -6.21
N TYR A 112 5.50 5.75 -6.14
CA TYR A 112 4.75 6.36 -5.05
C TYR A 112 4.90 5.58 -3.73
N ALA A 113 5.22 4.29 -3.76
CA ALA A 113 5.60 3.54 -2.57
C ALA A 113 6.95 4.01 -2.01
N ALA A 114 7.94 4.30 -2.86
CA ALA A 114 9.20 4.88 -2.40
C ALA A 114 9.00 6.26 -1.77
N LEU A 115 8.17 7.11 -2.39
CA LEU A 115 7.82 8.42 -1.85
C LEU A 115 7.07 8.31 -0.51
N GLY A 116 6.06 7.44 -0.43
CA GLY A 116 5.32 7.19 0.80
C GLY A 116 6.20 6.66 1.93
N ALA A 117 7.12 5.73 1.63
CA ALA A 117 8.08 5.20 2.60
C ALA A 117 9.03 6.30 3.13
N SER A 118 9.48 7.17 2.23
CA SER A 118 10.37 8.27 2.57
C SER A 118 9.67 9.29 3.46
N PHE A 119 8.47 9.73 3.06
CA PHE A 119 7.66 10.69 3.81
C PHE A 119 7.23 10.13 5.17
N ALA A 120 6.83 8.86 5.26
CA ALA A 120 6.52 8.21 6.54
C ALA A 120 7.74 8.19 7.46
N SER A 121 8.93 7.86 6.93
CA SER A 121 10.16 7.86 7.72
C SER A 121 10.53 9.26 8.24
N ASP A 122 10.40 10.30 7.41
CA ASP A 122 10.77 11.67 7.79
C ASP A 122 9.76 12.29 8.76
N SER A 123 8.46 12.11 8.49
CA SER A 123 7.40 12.61 9.36
C SER A 123 7.46 11.95 10.75
N ARG A 124 7.74 10.65 10.84
CA ARG A 124 7.90 9.96 12.12
C ARG A 124 9.09 10.49 12.92
N ALA A 125 10.23 10.75 12.27
CA ALA A 125 11.42 11.31 12.93
C ALA A 125 11.17 12.71 13.53
N VAL A 126 10.26 13.48 12.94
CA VAL A 126 9.84 14.80 13.45
C VAL A 126 8.78 14.65 14.55
N LEU A 127 7.76 13.83 14.32
CA LEU A 127 6.63 13.66 15.24
C LEU A 127 7.03 12.96 16.55
N ALA A 128 7.96 12.00 16.50
CA ALA A 128 8.45 11.30 17.68
C ALA A 128 9.13 12.23 18.71
N ARG A 129 9.48 13.46 18.32
CA ARG A 129 10.00 14.49 19.25
C ARG A 129 8.92 15.14 20.11
N HIS A 130 7.65 15.03 19.70
CA HIS A 130 6.53 15.75 20.30
C HIS A 130 5.40 14.82 20.75
N VAL A 131 5.34 13.60 20.21
CA VAL A 131 4.26 12.64 20.40
C VAL A 131 4.87 11.27 20.72
N PRO A 132 4.30 10.50 21.67
CA PRO A 132 4.70 9.11 21.91
C PRO A 132 4.72 8.29 20.62
N ASP A 133 5.83 7.59 20.38
CA ASP A 133 6.06 6.83 19.14
C ASP A 133 4.91 5.85 18.79
N PRO A 134 4.26 5.16 19.75
CA PRO A 134 3.13 4.29 19.41
C PRO A 134 1.92 4.99 18.82
N LEU A 135 1.64 6.22 19.26
CA LEU A 135 0.53 7.00 18.71
C LEU A 135 0.82 7.40 17.26
N VAL A 136 2.07 7.76 16.95
CA VAL A 136 2.50 8.05 15.58
C VAL A 136 2.35 6.80 14.70
N GLY A 137 2.75 5.62 15.20
CA GLY A 137 2.59 4.37 14.47
C GLY A 137 1.12 3.99 14.20
N TRP A 138 0.21 4.21 15.14
CA TRP A 138 -1.23 4.02 14.91
C TRP A 138 -1.81 5.02 13.91
N ALA A 139 -1.37 6.27 13.95
CA ALA A 139 -1.77 7.28 12.97
C ALA A 139 -1.30 6.91 11.55
N GLU A 140 -0.05 6.47 11.39
CA GLU A 140 0.49 5.96 10.12
C GLU A 140 -0.32 4.75 9.61
N ASN A 141 -0.68 3.81 10.49
CA ASN A 141 -1.51 2.66 10.13
C ASN A 141 -2.88 3.10 9.60
N GLY A 142 -3.53 4.04 10.29
CA GLY A 142 -4.81 4.61 9.88
C GLY A 142 -4.72 5.31 8.51
N LEU A 143 -3.67 6.10 8.29
CA LEU A 143 -3.41 6.75 7.01
C LEU A 143 -3.22 5.73 5.88
N ALA A 144 -2.41 4.68 6.10
CA ALA A 144 -2.17 3.66 5.10
C ALA A 144 -3.45 2.94 4.67
N VAL A 145 -4.24 2.47 5.65
CA VAL A 145 -5.51 1.77 5.40
C VAL A 145 -6.52 2.71 4.73
N GLY A 146 -6.63 3.95 5.20
CA GLY A 146 -7.52 4.97 4.63
C GLY A 146 -7.18 5.30 3.18
N LEU A 147 -5.90 5.53 2.87
CA LEU A 147 -5.43 5.79 1.51
C LEU A 147 -5.69 4.60 0.58
N ALA A 148 -5.41 3.38 1.02
CA ALA A 148 -5.70 2.18 0.23
C ALA A 148 -7.22 2.02 -0.04
N ALA A 149 -8.06 2.27 0.96
CA ALA A 149 -9.51 2.20 0.83
C ALA A 149 -10.06 3.27 -0.13
N ILE A 150 -9.55 4.50 -0.06
CA ILE A 150 -9.94 5.58 -0.98
C ILE A 150 -9.49 5.24 -2.40
N ALA A 151 -8.22 4.87 -2.58
CA ALA A 151 -7.66 4.56 -3.89
C ALA A 151 -8.34 3.37 -4.58
N THR A 152 -8.88 2.41 -3.83
CA THR A 152 -9.68 1.33 -4.42
C THR A 152 -11.08 1.77 -4.82
N ARG A 153 -11.63 2.86 -4.27
CA ARG A 153 -12.98 3.38 -4.58
C ARG A 153 -12.98 4.43 -5.70
N THR A 154 -12.10 5.43 -5.65
CA THR A 154 -12.05 6.61 -6.54
C THR A 154 -11.47 6.35 -7.90
#